data_AF-A0A1J9PXJ2-F1
#
_entry.id   AF-A0A1J9PXJ2-F1
#
_cell.length_a   1.000
_cell.length_b   1.000
_cell.length_c   1.000
_cell.angle_alpha   90.00
_cell.angle_beta   90.00
_cell.angle_gamma   90.00
#
_symmetry.space_group_name_H-M   'P 1'
#
loop_
_entity.id
_entity.type
_entity.pdbx_description
1 polymer ?
#
loop_
_entity_poly.entity_id
_entity_poly.type
_entity_poly.pdbx_seq_one_letter_code
_entity_poly.pdbx_strand_id
1 'polypeptide(L)'
;MKVPATSAPASSSHTIVEGVVYIHTEGNQSPGNSQRQAIIAITKYYQFLVDKGLLPASAIHYPPANGWPQLTDNYFTPLGKTPAVNRLIRHLPFVEYGDVETYNIYYHTVAVDYRTGDGISYGDFHNLEEDLGVDIPPHVLIYAKPARASGRCWMF
;
A
#
# COMPACT_ATOMS: atom_id res chain seq x y z
N MET A 1 64.00 40.66 3.11
CA MET A 1 62.91 41.33 3.86
C MET A 1 61.60 40.61 3.58
N LYS A 2 60.89 40.19 4.66
CA LYS A 2 59.43 39.98 4.83
C LYS A 2 58.65 38.97 3.95
N VAL A 3 58.09 37.93 4.60
CA VAL A 3 56.92 37.12 4.16
C VAL A 3 55.62 37.94 4.44
N PRO A 4 54.46 37.71 3.77
CA PRO A 4 53.50 36.71 4.28
C PRO A 4 52.61 36.03 3.20
N ALA A 5 51.87 35.01 3.66
CA ALA A 5 50.86 34.21 2.95
C ALA A 5 49.45 34.85 2.89
N THR A 6 48.57 34.27 2.04
CA THR A 6 47.12 33.96 2.28
C THR A 6 46.10 34.38 1.18
N SER A 7 45.27 33.37 0.81
CA SER A 7 43.84 33.31 0.39
C SER A 7 43.32 33.69 -1.03
N ALA A 8 42.78 32.64 -1.71
CA ALA A 8 41.43 32.44 -2.35
C ALA A 8 40.95 33.39 -3.50
N PRO A 9 40.03 32.99 -4.43
CA PRO A 9 38.88 32.09 -4.19
C PRO A 9 38.34 31.17 -5.33
N ALA A 10 37.35 30.36 -4.91
CA ALA A 10 36.04 30.09 -5.54
C ALA A 10 35.76 28.75 -6.27
N SER A 11 34.74 28.12 -5.71
CA SER A 11 34.04 26.88 -6.06
C SER A 11 33.21 27.00 -7.34
N SER A 12 33.16 25.93 -8.14
CA SER A 12 32.09 25.72 -9.12
C SER A 12 31.62 24.27 -9.05
N SER A 13 30.33 24.12 -8.75
CA SER A 13 29.65 22.87 -8.38
C SER A 13 29.31 22.04 -9.61
N HIS A 14 29.70 20.77 -9.63
CA HIS A 14 29.08 19.75 -10.47
C HIS A 14 28.20 18.87 -9.58
N THR A 15 26.88 19.02 -9.73
CA THR A 15 25.87 18.16 -9.11
C THR A 15 25.95 16.77 -9.72
N ILE A 16 26.37 15.77 -8.95
CA ILE A 16 26.18 14.36 -9.28
C ILE A 16 24.80 13.95 -8.77
N VAL A 17 23.93 13.58 -9.70
CA VAL A 17 22.70 12.83 -9.43
C VAL A 17 23.10 11.42 -9.00
N GLU A 18 23.07 11.14 -7.70
CA GLU A 18 23.28 9.79 -7.18
C GLU A 18 22.11 8.88 -7.60
N GLY A 19 22.42 7.89 -8.44
CA GLY A 19 21.52 6.79 -8.76
C GLY A 19 21.27 5.94 -7.52
N VAL A 20 19.99 5.69 -7.24
CA VAL A 20 19.58 4.74 -6.20
C VAL A 20 19.94 3.34 -6.66
N VAL A 21 21.05 2.82 -6.14
CA VAL A 21 21.40 1.40 -6.25
C VAL A 21 20.50 0.63 -5.29
N TYR A 22 19.52 -0.10 -5.82
CA TYR A 22 18.78 -1.09 -5.06
C TYR A 22 19.67 -2.33 -4.87
N ILE A 23 20.44 -2.33 -3.78
CA ILE A 23 21.14 -3.53 -3.33
C ILE A 23 20.08 -4.50 -2.78
N HIS A 24 19.77 -5.54 -3.55
CA HIS A 24 19.03 -6.71 -3.06
C HIS A 24 19.96 -7.51 -2.14
N THR A 25 19.95 -7.16 -0.86
CA THR A 25 20.45 -8.06 0.18
C THR A 25 19.29 -8.96 0.58
N GLU A 26 19.27 -10.20 0.07
CA GLU A 26 18.48 -11.30 0.64
C GLU A 26 19.02 -11.69 2.01
N GLY A 27 18.93 -10.76 2.96
CA GLY A 27 19.21 -10.99 4.37
C GLY A 27 17.89 -11.32 5.05
N ASN A 28 17.62 -12.61 5.24
CA ASN A 28 16.63 -13.22 6.14
C ASN A 28 15.81 -12.19 6.95
N GLN A 29 14.78 -11.62 6.33
CA GLN A 29 13.96 -10.59 6.96
C GLN A 29 13.13 -11.28 8.05
N SER A 30 13.39 -10.93 9.31
CA SER A 30 12.47 -11.31 10.39
C SER A 30 11.04 -10.90 9.99
N PRO A 31 10.01 -11.75 10.22
CA PRO A 31 8.64 -11.49 9.76
C PRO A 31 8.09 -10.10 10.14
N GLY A 32 8.57 -9.51 11.22
CA GLY A 32 8.21 -8.14 11.63
C GLY A 32 8.81 -7.04 10.75
N ASN A 33 9.98 -7.25 10.14
CA ASN A 33 10.63 -6.28 9.26
C ASN A 33 9.93 -6.21 7.90
N SER A 34 9.64 -7.36 7.26
CA SER A 34 8.95 -7.38 5.96
C SER A 34 7.53 -6.80 6.05
N GLN A 35 6.78 -7.11 7.11
CA GLN A 35 5.47 -6.53 7.36
C GLN A 35 5.54 -4.99 7.48
N ARG A 36 6.51 -4.47 8.24
CA ARG A 36 6.72 -3.03 8.38
C ARG A 36 7.07 -2.36 7.05
N GLN A 37 7.94 -2.98 6.25
CA GLN A 37 8.30 -2.45 4.93
C GLN A 37 7.09 -2.42 3.98
N ALA A 38 6.24 -3.44 4.00
CA ALA A 38 5.01 -3.46 3.21
C ALA A 38 4.06 -2.31 3.58
N ILE A 39 3.84 -2.08 4.89
CA ILE A 39 3.02 -0.95 5.38
C ILE A 39 3.60 0.39 4.92
N ILE A 40 4.92 0.57 5.03
CA ILE A 40 5.61 1.79 4.58
C ILE A 40 5.46 1.98 3.07
N ALA A 41 5.64 0.92 2.28
CA ALA A 41 5.55 0.99 0.83
C ALA A 41 4.14 1.38 0.36
N ILE A 42 3.11 0.74 0.90
CA ILE A 42 1.71 1.05 0.59
C ILE A 42 1.35 2.47 1.03
N THR A 43 1.79 2.88 2.22
CA THR A 43 1.58 4.25 2.72
C THR A 43 2.19 5.30 1.78
N LYS A 44 3.46 5.09 1.38
CA LYS A 44 4.15 5.98 0.45
C LYS A 44 3.50 6.02 -0.93
N TYR A 45 2.94 4.89 -1.37
CA TYR A 45 2.20 4.83 -2.63
C TYR A 45 0.96 5.73 -2.60
N TYR A 46 0.14 5.66 -1.56
CA TYR A 46 -1.02 6.54 -1.43
C TYR A 46 -0.63 8.01 -1.29
N GLN A 47 0.43 8.32 -0.53
CA GLN A 47 0.98 9.67 -0.43
C GLN A 47 1.41 10.19 -1.81
N PHE A 48 2.08 9.36 -2.61
CA PHE A 48 2.43 9.71 -3.98
C PHE A 48 1.20 10.02 -4.83
N LEU A 49 0.12 9.24 -4.74
CA LEU A 49 -1.13 9.53 -5.47
C LEU A 49 -1.75 10.87 -5.05
N VAL A 50 -1.70 11.20 -3.75
CA VAL A 50 -2.14 12.50 -3.23
C VAL A 50 -1.28 13.64 -3.77
N ASP A 51 0.04 13.48 -3.73
CA ASP A 51 0.99 14.49 -4.23
C ASP A 51 0.81 14.76 -5.74
N LYS A 52 0.30 13.78 -6.49
CA LYS A 52 -0.02 13.91 -7.93
C LYS A 52 -1.45 14.40 -8.20
N GLY A 53 -2.26 14.63 -7.17
CA GLY A 53 -3.66 15.03 -7.31
C GLY A 53 -4.55 13.93 -7.89
N LEU A 54 -4.11 12.67 -7.82
CA LEU A 54 -4.84 11.50 -8.32
C LEU A 54 -5.77 10.90 -7.25
N LEU A 55 -5.54 11.25 -5.98
CA LEU A 55 -6.33 10.80 -4.84
C LEU A 55 -6.47 11.97 -3.85
N PRO A 56 -7.67 12.30 -3.34
CA PRO A 56 -7.79 13.30 -2.29
C PRO A 56 -7.25 12.73 -0.97
N ALA A 57 -6.53 13.55 -0.21
CA ALA A 57 -5.97 13.14 1.08
C ALA A 57 -7.06 12.67 2.06
N SER A 58 -8.27 13.23 1.96
CA SER A 58 -9.43 12.86 2.78
C SER A 58 -9.92 11.43 2.55
N ALA A 59 -9.62 10.84 1.40
CA ALA A 59 -10.00 9.46 1.10
C ALA A 59 -9.09 8.42 1.77
N ILE A 60 -7.94 8.82 2.33
CA ILE A 60 -7.03 7.88 3.00
C ILE A 60 -7.30 7.87 4.50
N HIS A 61 -7.53 6.69 5.05
CA HIS A 61 -7.64 6.47 6.47
C HIS A 61 -6.42 5.71 7.00
N TYR A 62 -5.75 6.30 7.97
CA TYR A 62 -4.57 5.71 8.61
C TYR A 62 -4.94 4.91 9.86
N PRO A 63 -4.29 3.76 10.11
CA PRO A 63 -4.55 2.96 11.29
C PRO A 63 -4.08 3.67 12.58
N PRO A 64 -4.74 3.43 13.72
CA PRO A 64 -4.17 3.73 15.03
C PRO A 64 -2.84 3.00 15.27
N ALA A 65 -2.09 3.41 16.29
CA ALA A 65 -0.78 2.82 16.63
C ALA A 65 -0.85 1.29 16.86
N ASN A 66 -1.95 0.79 17.42
CA ASN A 66 -2.18 -0.65 17.66
C ASN A 66 -2.99 -1.33 16.54
N GLY A 67 -3.14 -0.65 15.40
CA GLY A 67 -3.97 -1.09 14.28
C GLY A 67 -5.46 -0.83 14.46
N TRP A 68 -6.26 -1.26 13.47
CA TRP A 68 -7.71 -1.08 13.45
C TRP A 68 -8.41 -1.95 14.49
N PRO A 69 -9.15 -1.37 15.46
CA PRO A 69 -9.77 -2.14 16.55
C PRO A 69 -10.91 -3.05 16.10
N GLN A 70 -11.62 -2.71 15.02
CA GLN A 70 -12.70 -3.53 14.47
C GLN A 70 -12.21 -4.79 13.75
N LEU A 71 -10.96 -4.80 13.29
CA LEU A 71 -10.35 -5.92 12.57
C LEU A 71 -9.81 -6.97 13.54
N THR A 72 -10.70 -7.55 14.34
CA THR A 72 -10.38 -8.55 15.37
C THR A 72 -9.96 -9.89 14.77
N ASP A 73 -9.43 -10.80 15.59
CA ASP A 73 -9.08 -12.15 15.10
C ASP A 73 -10.33 -12.91 14.61
N ASN A 74 -11.46 -12.74 15.30
CA ASN A 74 -12.76 -13.28 14.86
C ASN A 74 -13.23 -12.71 13.53
N TYR A 75 -12.93 -11.43 13.26
CA TYR A 75 -13.21 -10.80 11.96
C TYR A 75 -12.42 -11.48 10.83
N PHE A 76 -11.17 -11.86 11.12
CA PHE A 76 -10.30 -12.50 10.14
C PHE A 76 -10.46 -14.02 10.03
N THR A 77 -11.04 -14.69 11.02
CA THR A 77 -11.22 -16.15 11.02
C THR A 77 -11.75 -16.68 9.69
N PRO A 78 -12.81 -16.11 9.10
CA PRO A 78 -13.38 -16.70 7.90
C PRO A 78 -12.73 -16.18 6.61
N LEU A 79 -11.71 -15.31 6.69
CA LEU A 79 -10.77 -15.06 5.57
C LEU A 79 -9.78 -16.20 5.34
N GLY A 80 -9.59 -17.09 6.33
CA GLY A 80 -8.65 -18.22 6.22
C GLY A 80 -7.18 -17.81 6.04
N LYS A 81 -6.83 -16.54 6.29
CA LYS A 81 -5.47 -16.02 6.09
C LYS A 81 -4.57 -16.31 7.29
N THR A 82 -3.26 -16.34 7.02
CA THR A 82 -2.26 -16.55 8.06
C THR A 82 -2.25 -15.39 9.07
N PRO A 83 -1.78 -15.63 10.32
CA PRO A 83 -1.63 -14.56 11.31
C PRO A 83 -0.75 -13.40 10.85
N ALA A 84 0.21 -13.64 9.96
CA ALA A 84 1.06 -12.59 9.40
C ALA A 84 0.27 -11.65 8.46
N VAL A 85 -0.57 -12.21 7.59
CA VAL A 85 -1.46 -11.43 6.72
C VAL A 85 -2.50 -10.67 7.54
N ASN A 86 -3.10 -11.30 8.55
CA ASN A 86 -4.07 -10.66 9.44
C ASN A 86 -3.45 -9.46 10.18
N ARG A 87 -2.23 -9.61 10.71
CA ARG A 87 -1.49 -8.51 11.30
C ARG A 87 -1.14 -7.42 10.30
N LEU A 88 -0.79 -7.77 9.06
CA LEU A 88 -0.54 -6.80 7.99
C LEU A 88 -1.81 -5.98 7.72
N ILE A 89 -2.93 -6.63 7.41
CA ILE A 89 -4.22 -5.98 7.13
C ILE A 89 -4.63 -5.04 8.28
N ARG A 90 -4.50 -5.48 9.53
CA ARG A 90 -4.83 -4.67 10.73
C ARG A 90 -4.05 -3.34 10.80
N HIS A 91 -2.90 -3.22 10.14
CA HIS A 91 -2.03 -2.05 10.18
C HIS A 91 -1.85 -1.38 8.82
N LEU A 92 -2.67 -1.69 7.82
CA LEU A 92 -2.64 -0.98 6.54
C LEU A 92 -3.46 0.32 6.61
N PRO A 93 -3.03 1.37 5.89
CA PRO A 93 -3.96 2.44 5.52
C PRO A 93 -4.97 1.91 4.49
N PHE A 94 -6.18 2.44 4.53
CA PHE A 94 -7.23 2.11 3.57
C PHE A 94 -7.69 3.34 2.81
N VAL A 95 -8.05 3.15 1.55
CA VAL A 95 -8.70 4.18 0.73
C VAL A 95 -10.20 3.93 0.82
N GLU A 96 -10.95 4.99 1.10
CA GLU A 96 -12.40 4.96 1.22
C GLU A 96 -13.05 4.35 -0.02
N TYR A 97 -13.92 3.36 0.22
CA TYR A 97 -14.78 2.77 -0.79
C TYR A 97 -16.17 3.37 -0.66
N GLY A 98 -16.60 4.16 -1.64
CA GLY A 98 -17.96 4.71 -1.73
C GLY A 98 -18.77 4.05 -2.85
N ASP A 99 -20.05 3.78 -2.58
CA ASP A 99 -21.02 3.21 -3.53
C ASP A 99 -21.22 4.03 -4.80
N VAL A 100 -20.96 5.34 -4.74
CA VAL A 100 -21.21 6.31 -5.81
C VAL A 100 -19.92 6.86 -6.44
N GLU A 101 -18.85 6.95 -5.65
CA GLU A 101 -17.53 7.43 -6.08
C GLU A 101 -16.45 6.58 -5.40
N THR A 102 -15.89 5.61 -6.12
CA THR A 102 -14.70 4.89 -5.66
C THR A 102 -13.45 5.51 -6.26
N TYR A 103 -12.44 5.75 -5.43
CA TYR A 103 -11.16 6.24 -5.92
C TYR A 103 -10.32 5.11 -6.52
N ASN A 104 -9.92 5.31 -7.77
CA ASN A 104 -8.98 4.44 -8.43
C ASN A 104 -7.57 4.70 -7.89
N ILE A 105 -6.94 3.66 -7.34
CA ILE A 105 -5.54 3.72 -6.94
C ILE A 105 -4.60 3.40 -8.10
N TYR A 106 -5.11 2.88 -9.21
CA TYR A 106 -4.44 2.72 -10.50
C TYR A 106 -5.51 2.64 -11.61
N TYR A 107 -5.12 2.62 -12.88
CA TYR A 107 -6.07 2.51 -14.01
C TYR A 107 -7.06 1.36 -13.78
N HIS A 108 -8.35 1.69 -13.68
CA HIS A 108 -9.46 0.75 -13.38
C HIS A 108 -9.19 -0.19 -12.19
N THR A 109 -8.54 0.29 -11.14
CA THR A 109 -8.21 -0.53 -9.97
C THR A 109 -8.50 0.23 -8.69
N VAL A 110 -9.25 -0.39 -7.78
CA VAL A 110 -9.63 0.19 -6.47
C VAL A 110 -8.97 -0.60 -5.34
N ALA A 111 -8.62 0.07 -4.25
CA ALA A 111 -8.08 -0.59 -3.06
C ALA A 111 -9.17 -1.42 -2.36
N VAL A 112 -8.76 -2.50 -1.70
CA VAL A 112 -9.64 -3.26 -0.81
C VAL A 112 -9.66 -2.60 0.57
N ASP A 113 -10.82 -2.13 1.02
CA ASP A 113 -11.02 -1.67 2.41
C ASP A 113 -11.59 -2.80 3.26
N TYR A 114 -10.73 -3.45 4.03
CA TYR A 114 -11.13 -4.53 4.93
C TYR A 114 -11.95 -4.04 6.14
N ARG A 115 -12.14 -2.74 6.36
CA ARG A 115 -12.91 -2.21 7.50
C ARG A 115 -14.40 -2.19 7.24
N THR A 116 -14.80 -1.91 6.00
CA THR A 116 -16.20 -1.75 5.62
C THR A 116 -16.81 -3.07 5.13
N GLY A 117 -15.99 -4.08 4.85
CA GLY A 117 -16.43 -5.36 4.30
C GLY A 117 -16.65 -5.32 2.79
N ASP A 118 -16.70 -4.13 2.17
CA ASP A 118 -16.92 -3.92 0.72
C ASP A 118 -15.64 -4.09 -0.12
N GLY A 119 -14.80 -5.04 0.30
CA GLY A 119 -13.57 -5.40 -0.39
C GLY A 119 -13.79 -6.10 -1.73
N ILE A 120 -15.00 -6.60 -1.98
CA ILE A 120 -15.42 -7.24 -3.23
C ILE A 120 -16.79 -6.70 -3.61
N SER A 121 -17.05 -6.64 -4.91
CA SER A 121 -18.23 -6.09 -5.59
C SER A 121 -19.59 -6.55 -5.02
N TYR A 122 -20.02 -6.07 -3.84
CA TYR A 122 -21.15 -6.62 -3.07
C TYR A 122 -20.98 -8.10 -2.69
N GLY A 123 -19.74 -8.59 -2.74
CA GLY A 123 -19.39 -9.97 -2.39
C GLY A 123 -18.96 -10.02 -0.94
N ASP A 124 -19.48 -11.00 -0.21
CA ASP A 124 -18.89 -11.43 1.03
C ASP A 124 -17.41 -11.73 0.77
N PHE A 125 -16.49 -11.14 1.56
CA PHE A 125 -15.07 -11.39 1.41
C PHE A 125 -14.69 -12.86 1.63
N HIS A 126 -15.63 -13.68 2.13
CA HIS A 126 -15.55 -15.14 2.17
C HIS A 126 -15.61 -15.81 0.78
N ASN A 127 -16.12 -15.12 -0.26
CA ASN A 127 -16.27 -15.65 -1.62
C ASN A 127 -15.17 -15.15 -2.57
N LEU A 128 -14.10 -14.55 -2.06
CA LEU A 128 -13.03 -13.93 -2.85
C LEU A 128 -12.41 -14.85 -3.90
N GLU A 129 -12.26 -16.13 -3.57
CA GLU A 129 -11.72 -17.15 -4.46
C GLU A 129 -12.70 -17.55 -5.56
N GLU A 130 -13.99 -17.62 -5.21
CA GLU A 130 -15.08 -17.90 -6.15
C GLU A 130 -15.29 -16.72 -7.11
N ASP A 131 -15.36 -15.50 -6.59
CA ASP A 131 -15.55 -14.26 -7.35
C ASP A 131 -14.42 -14.01 -8.35
N LEU A 132 -13.19 -14.40 -8.00
CA LEU A 132 -12.01 -14.26 -8.85
C LEU A 132 -11.71 -15.52 -9.68
N GLY A 133 -12.39 -16.64 -9.41
CA GLY A 133 -12.13 -17.94 -10.06
C GLY A 133 -10.70 -18.46 -9.83
N VAL A 134 -10.10 -18.15 -8.68
CA VAL A 134 -8.71 -18.53 -8.34
C VAL A 134 -8.61 -19.02 -6.90
N ASP A 135 -7.74 -20.00 -6.66
CA ASP A 135 -7.34 -20.43 -5.32
C ASP A 135 -6.28 -19.47 -4.78
N ILE A 136 -6.51 -18.84 -3.63
CA ILE A 136 -5.71 -17.72 -3.11
C ILE A 136 -5.06 -18.15 -1.80
N PRO A 137 -3.78 -18.54 -1.83
CA PRO A 137 -3.12 -19.11 -0.68
C PRO A 137 -3.27 -18.24 0.59
N PRO A 138 -3.34 -18.86 1.79
CA PRO A 138 -3.50 -18.14 3.06
C PRO A 138 -2.46 -17.05 3.36
N HIS A 139 -1.30 -17.11 2.71
CA HIS A 139 -0.19 -16.17 2.88
C HIS A 139 -0.21 -15.02 1.84
N VAL A 140 -1.21 -14.97 0.97
CA VAL A 140 -1.40 -13.94 -0.05
C VAL A 140 -2.46 -12.94 0.40
N LEU A 141 -2.09 -11.65 0.38
CA LEU A 141 -2.98 -10.51 0.60
C LEU A 141 -3.61 -10.09 -0.73
N ILE A 142 -4.90 -9.77 -0.71
CA ILE A 142 -5.54 -9.07 -1.82
C ILE A 142 -5.54 -7.59 -1.50
N TYR A 143 -4.69 -6.86 -2.22
CA TYR A 143 -4.50 -5.43 -2.00
C TYR A 143 -5.53 -4.58 -2.75
N ALA A 144 -5.90 -5.00 -3.96
CA ALA A 144 -6.71 -4.22 -4.88
C ALA A 144 -7.53 -5.13 -5.80
N LYS A 145 -8.58 -4.56 -6.39
CA LYS A 145 -9.46 -5.24 -7.35
C LYS A 145 -9.80 -4.35 -8.55
N PRO A 146 -10.30 -4.91 -9.66
CA PRO A 146 -10.85 -4.11 -10.75
C PRO A 146 -11.93 -3.15 -10.26
N ALA A 147 -11.85 -1.90 -10.69
CA ALA A 147 -12.93 -0.92 -10.50
C ALA A 147 -14.18 -1.39 -11.25
N ARG A 148 -15.38 -1.18 -10.69
CA ARG A 148 -16.61 -1.45 -11.44
C ARG A 148 -16.62 -0.55 -12.68
N ALA A 149 -16.68 -1.16 -13.86
CA ALA A 149 -17.24 -0.45 -15.01
C ALA A 149 -18.73 -0.24 -14.71
N SER A 150 -19.29 0.92 -15.05
CA SER A 150 -20.72 1.21 -15.00
C SER A 150 -21.60 0.30 -15.89
N GLY A 151 -21.11 -0.87 -16.31
CA GLY A 151 -21.93 -1.88 -16.97
C GLY A 151 -21.20 -2.91 -17.84
N ARG A 152 -20.04 -3.44 -17.41
CA ARG A 152 -19.44 -4.75 -17.83
C ARG A 152 -17.94 -4.78 -17.49
N CYS A 153 -17.53 -5.69 -16.61
CA CYS A 153 -16.14 -6.08 -16.45
C CYS A 153 -15.79 -7.01 -17.63
N TRP A 154 -14.77 -6.67 -18.42
CA TRP A 154 -14.18 -7.58 -19.40
C TRP A 154 -12.77 -7.92 -18.90
N MET A 155 -12.62 -9.11 -18.31
CA MET A 155 -11.39 -9.86 -18.45
C MET A 155 -11.60 -10.80 -19.63
N PHE A 156 -11.09 -10.42 -20.80
CA PHE A 156 -10.62 -11.29 -21.88
C PHE A 156 -9.58 -10.51 -22.69
#